data_AF-A0A7S3DM93-F1
#
_entry.id   AF-A0A7S3DM93-F1
#
_cell.length_a   1.000
_cell.length_b   1.000
_cell.length_c   1.000
_cell.angle_alpha   90.00
_cell.angle_beta   90.00
_cell.angle_gamma   90.00
#
_symmetry.space_group_name_H-M   'P 1'
#
loop_
_entity.id
_entity.type
_entity.pdbx_description
1 polymer ?
#
loop_
_entity_poly.entity_id
_entity_poly.type
_entity_poly.pdbx_seq_one_letter_code
_entity_poly.pdbx_strand_id
1 'polypeptide(L)'
;MVLLHVKRHDREFLFETSVAEKADNVARQLVELFNLRLKIGRLAEQAEQLAKHGPSKKPDFQGLPDDMKDLTLDEEKVEWVKPDNYKPDPTARRTGAAPEDSVAQVILKTVSEAKESTSNDLVSKKTLTTRALLQNALDGLKGAIMIAYPEGLPEYDPVRQILDDTEVLEGAVGGRMCTIT
;
A
#
# COMPACT_ATOMS: atom_id res chain seq x y z
N MET A 1 -0.67 32.57 -10.69
CA MET A 1 -0.33 31.43 -9.81
C MET A 1 -1.40 31.35 -8.74
N VAL A 2 -2.08 30.21 -8.62
CA VAL A 2 -3.15 29.97 -7.65
C VAL A 2 -2.76 28.78 -6.80
N LEU A 3 -2.80 28.95 -5.49
CA LEU A 3 -2.56 27.88 -4.53
C LEU A 3 -3.91 27.40 -3.98
N LEU A 4 -4.21 26.13 -4.16
CA LEU A 4 -5.40 25.47 -3.64
C LEU A 4 -5.04 24.63 -2.42
N HIS A 5 -5.68 24.94 -1.29
CA HIS A 5 -5.66 24.07 -0.12
C HIS A 5 -6.91 23.18 -0.18
N VAL A 6 -6.69 21.90 -0.48
CA VAL A 6 -7.76 20.91 -0.62
C VAL A 6 -7.87 20.12 0.67
N LYS A 7 -9.05 20.17 1.31
CA LYS A 7 -9.35 19.45 2.54
C LYS A 7 -10.54 18.53 2.33
N ARG A 8 -10.37 17.25 2.68
CA ARG A 8 -11.42 16.23 2.64
C ARG A 8 -11.29 15.30 3.84
N HIS A 9 -12.28 15.35 4.74
CA HIS A 9 -12.22 14.69 6.05
C HIS A 9 -10.89 15.03 6.76
N ASP A 10 -10.14 14.01 7.18
CA ASP A 10 -8.88 14.15 7.90
C ASP A 10 -7.67 14.31 6.96
N ARG A 11 -7.88 14.45 5.65
CA ARG A 11 -6.79 14.55 4.67
C ARG A 11 -6.79 15.92 4.02
N GLU A 12 -5.62 16.52 4.02
CA GLU A 12 -5.39 17.80 3.35
C GLU A 12 -4.11 17.78 2.52
N PHE A 13 -4.06 18.63 1.51
CA PHE A 13 -2.87 18.85 0.69
C PHE A 13 -2.92 20.21 -0.03
N LEU A 14 -1.75 20.68 -0.43
CA LEU A 14 -1.59 21.89 -1.23
C LEU A 14 -1.36 21.52 -2.69
N PHE A 15 -2.07 22.17 -3.59
CA PHE A 15 -1.95 22.00 -5.03
C PHE A 15 -1.79 23.35 -5.70
N GLU A 16 -0.85 23.48 -6.63
CA GLU A 16 -0.61 24.70 -7.38
C GLU A 16 -1.19 24.59 -8.79
N THR A 17 -1.88 25.63 -9.24
CA THR A 17 -2.44 25.71 -10.59
C THR A 17 -2.43 27.15 -11.14
N SER A 18 -2.87 27.32 -12.40
CA SER A 18 -2.97 28.60 -13.08
C SER A 18 -4.42 29.06 -13.22
N VAL A 19 -4.65 30.39 -13.21
CA VAL A 19 -5.99 31.00 -13.44
C VAL A 19 -6.50 30.71 -14.86
N ALA A 20 -5.59 30.44 -15.80
CA ALA A 20 -5.93 30.13 -17.19
C ALA A 20 -6.50 28.71 -17.36
N GLU A 21 -6.34 27.84 -16.37
CA GLU A 21 -6.74 26.44 -16.48
C GLU A 21 -8.24 26.25 -16.20
N LYS A 22 -8.88 25.38 -16.99
CA LYS A 22 -10.31 25.10 -16.82
C LYS A 22 -10.55 24.39 -15.50
N ALA A 23 -11.59 24.82 -14.77
CA ALA A 23 -11.99 24.22 -13.51
C ALA A 23 -12.16 22.69 -13.59
N ASP A 24 -12.73 22.17 -14.68
CA ASP A 24 -12.93 20.73 -14.89
C ASP A 24 -11.60 19.96 -14.95
N ASN A 25 -10.56 20.54 -15.58
CA ASN A 25 -9.24 19.92 -15.65
C ASN A 25 -8.57 19.91 -14.28
N VAL A 26 -8.67 21.02 -13.55
CA VAL A 26 -8.15 21.12 -12.19
C VAL A 26 -8.85 20.10 -11.28
N ALA A 27 -10.17 19.96 -11.38
CA ALA A 27 -10.93 18.96 -10.61
C ALA A 27 -10.43 17.54 -10.90
N ARG A 28 -10.22 17.17 -12.18
CA ARG A 28 -9.67 15.87 -12.57
C ARG A 28 -8.28 15.63 -11.97
N GLN A 29 -7.38 16.60 -12.06
CA GLN A 29 -6.03 16.52 -11.50
C GLN A 29 -6.07 16.34 -9.97
N LEU A 30 -6.93 17.08 -9.27
CA LEU A 30 -7.09 16.94 -7.82
C LEU A 30 -7.61 15.56 -7.42
N VAL A 31 -8.56 15.02 -8.19
CA VAL A 31 -9.12 13.68 -7.97
C VAL A 31 -8.06 12.60 -8.19
N GLU A 32 -7.27 12.70 -9.27
CA GLU A 32 -6.16 11.78 -9.53
C GLU A 32 -5.14 11.80 -8.39
N LEU A 33 -4.72 12.99 -7.93
CA LEU A 33 -3.78 13.12 -6.81
C LEU A 33 -4.35 12.53 -5.52
N PHE A 34 -5.63 12.78 -5.24
CA PHE A 34 -6.27 12.24 -4.05
C PHE A 34 -6.35 10.70 -4.08
N ASN A 35 -6.67 10.12 -5.23
CA ASN A 35 -6.73 8.68 -5.43
C ASN A 35 -5.32 8.04 -5.34
N LEU A 36 -4.28 8.70 -5.87
CA LEU A 36 -2.89 8.25 -5.72
C LEU A 36 -2.44 8.26 -4.26
N ARG A 37 -2.73 9.32 -3.50
CA ARG A 37 -2.45 9.37 -2.05
C ARG A 37 -3.12 8.22 -1.29
N LEU A 38 -4.38 7.95 -1.63
CA LEU A 38 -5.14 6.83 -1.10
C LEU A 38 -4.47 5.48 -1.37
N LYS A 39 -4.05 5.27 -2.62
CA LYS A 39 -3.34 4.05 -3.06
C LYS A 39 -2.02 3.87 -2.31
N ILE A 40 -1.21 4.92 -2.21
CA ILE A 40 0.07 4.89 -1.47
C ILE A 40 -0.15 4.57 0.01
N GLY A 41 -1.17 5.16 0.64
CA GLY A 41 -1.52 4.86 2.03
C GLY A 41 -1.84 3.38 2.26
N ARG A 42 -2.70 2.79 1.42
CA ARG A 42 -3.02 1.36 1.48
C ARG A 42 -1.78 0.49 1.25
N LEU A 43 -0.99 0.82 0.23
CA LEU A 43 0.23 0.09 -0.11
C LEU A 43 1.24 0.13 1.04
N ALA A 44 1.42 1.30 1.67
CA ALA A 44 2.32 1.49 2.79
C ALA A 44 1.93 0.62 4.00
N GLU A 45 0.66 0.58 4.37
CA GLU A 45 0.17 -0.28 5.44
C GLU A 45 0.41 -1.77 5.15
N GLN A 46 0.12 -2.21 3.92
CA GLN A 46 0.34 -3.61 3.54
C GLN A 46 1.83 -3.97 3.41
N ALA A 47 2.67 -3.02 3.01
CA ALA A 47 4.12 -3.20 2.92
C ALA A 47 4.78 -3.28 4.31
N GLU A 48 4.28 -2.57 5.32
CA GLU A 48 4.75 -2.72 6.71
C GLU A 48 4.48 -4.12 7.26
N GLN A 49 3.29 -4.63 6.99
CA GLN A 49 2.93 -6.01 7.37
C GLN A 49 3.77 -7.02 6.58
N LEU A 50 4.18 -6.69 5.35
CA LEU A 50 5.02 -7.55 4.50
C LEU A 50 6.43 -7.66 5.07
N ALA A 51 7.00 -6.54 5.46
CA ALA A 51 8.31 -6.49 6.11
C ALA A 51 8.34 -7.26 7.45
N LYS A 52 7.23 -7.27 8.20
CA LYS A 52 7.15 -7.89 9.53
C LYS A 52 6.82 -9.38 9.50
N HIS A 53 5.88 -9.78 8.65
CA HIS A 53 5.25 -11.11 8.70
C HIS A 53 5.29 -11.85 7.35
N GLY A 54 5.87 -11.25 6.31
CA GLY A 54 5.98 -11.89 5.00
C GLY A 54 4.71 -11.85 4.17
N PRO A 55 4.65 -12.67 3.10
CA PRO A 55 3.52 -12.71 2.18
C PRO A 55 2.25 -13.23 2.84
N SER A 56 1.11 -12.85 2.28
CA SER A 56 -0.20 -13.28 2.78
C SER A 56 -0.39 -14.79 2.61
N LYS A 57 -1.25 -15.37 3.45
CA LYS A 57 -1.73 -16.74 3.26
C LYS A 57 -2.81 -16.76 2.17
N LYS A 58 -2.98 -17.93 1.55
CA LYS A 58 -4.15 -18.19 0.70
C LYS A 58 -5.44 -17.82 1.45
N PRO A 59 -6.45 -17.23 0.79
CA PRO A 59 -7.69 -16.77 1.44
C PRO A 59 -8.34 -17.83 2.34
N ASP A 60 -8.34 -19.10 1.92
CA ASP A 60 -8.96 -20.22 2.63
C ASP A 60 -8.27 -20.56 3.97
N PHE A 61 -6.99 -20.16 4.13
CA PHE A 61 -6.18 -20.45 5.31
C PHE A 61 -5.96 -19.22 6.21
N GLN A 62 -6.54 -18.07 5.87
CA GLN A 62 -6.44 -16.86 6.70
C GLN A 62 -7.31 -17.01 7.95
N GLY A 63 -6.74 -16.71 9.13
CA GLY A 63 -7.44 -16.83 10.41
C GLY A 63 -7.37 -18.22 11.05
N LEU A 64 -6.81 -19.22 10.36
CA LEU A 64 -6.46 -20.49 10.98
C LEU A 64 -5.08 -20.40 11.66
N PRO A 65 -4.94 -20.90 12.90
CA PRO A 65 -3.65 -21.03 13.55
C PRO A 65 -2.75 -21.98 12.74
N ASP A 66 -1.44 -21.72 12.75
CA ASP A 66 -0.49 -22.44 11.89
C ASP A 66 -0.45 -23.96 12.17
N ASP A 67 -0.83 -24.38 13.37
CA ASP A 67 -0.84 -25.78 13.81
C ASP A 67 -2.10 -26.55 13.36
N MET A 68 -3.09 -25.89 12.74
CA MET A 68 -4.38 -26.49 12.36
C MET A 68 -4.56 -26.66 10.85
N LYS A 69 -3.50 -26.44 10.07
CA LYS A 69 -3.51 -26.54 8.59
C LYS A 69 -3.62 -27.98 8.06
N ASP A 70 -3.49 -29.00 8.92
CA ASP A 70 -3.64 -30.42 8.56
C ASP A 70 -5.11 -30.87 8.34
N LEU A 71 -6.08 -29.98 8.51
CA LEU A 71 -7.52 -30.30 8.41
C LEU A 71 -8.16 -30.00 7.04
N THR A 72 -7.39 -29.54 6.05
CA THR A 72 -7.93 -29.27 4.70
C THR A 72 -7.99 -30.52 3.83
N LEU A 73 -9.14 -30.70 3.17
CA LEU A 73 -9.56 -31.85 2.34
C LEU A 73 -8.88 -31.94 0.96
N ASP A 74 -7.95 -31.03 0.64
CA ASP A 74 -7.31 -30.98 -0.67
C ASP A 74 -6.01 -31.80 -0.72
N GLU A 75 -5.86 -32.59 -1.78
CA GLU A 75 -4.80 -33.60 -1.97
C GLU A 75 -3.39 -33.01 -2.15
N GLU A 76 -3.25 -31.68 -2.26
CA GLU A 76 -1.96 -31.00 -2.25
C GLU A 76 -1.54 -30.68 -0.81
N LYS A 77 -0.91 -31.66 -0.14
CA LYS A 77 -0.05 -31.40 1.02
C LYS A 77 1.09 -30.49 0.60
N VAL A 78 0.86 -29.18 0.60
CA VAL A 78 1.95 -28.21 0.55
C VAL A 78 2.62 -28.30 1.91
N GLU A 79 3.75 -29.01 1.98
CA GLU A 79 4.58 -29.03 3.19
C GLU A 79 4.95 -27.59 3.52
N TRP A 80 4.29 -27.04 4.55
CA TRP A 80 4.62 -25.72 5.02
C TRP A 80 5.94 -25.81 5.78
N VAL A 81 7.02 -25.56 5.07
CA VAL A 81 8.35 -25.46 5.67
C VAL A 81 8.40 -24.15 6.45
N LYS A 82 8.59 -24.26 7.77
CA LYS A 82 8.83 -23.10 8.63
C LYS A 82 10.06 -22.36 8.11
N PRO A 83 9.92 -21.10 7.65
CA PRO A 83 11.05 -20.32 7.15
C PRO A 83 12.00 -19.96 8.30
N ASP A 84 13.29 -19.83 8.00
CA ASP A 84 14.33 -19.55 9.01
C ASP A 84 14.04 -18.26 9.79
N ASN A 85 13.46 -17.23 9.13
CA ASN A 85 13.05 -15.98 9.76
C ASN A 85 11.52 -15.94 10.04
N TYR A 86 11.00 -16.95 10.74
CA TYR A 86 9.59 -17.02 11.08
C TYR A 86 9.19 -15.98 12.14
N LYS A 87 8.34 -15.02 11.72
CA LYS A 87 7.76 -13.98 12.59
C LYS A 87 6.23 -14.11 12.60
N PRO A 88 5.63 -14.74 13.63
CA PRO A 88 4.20 -15.03 13.64
C PRO A 88 3.38 -13.74 13.55
N ASP A 89 2.35 -13.78 12.72
CA ASP A 89 1.36 -12.71 12.58
C ASP A 89 0.27 -12.87 13.64
N PRO A 90 0.05 -11.89 14.54
CA PRO A 90 -1.03 -11.92 15.53
C PRO A 90 -2.42 -12.08 14.92
N THR A 91 -2.60 -11.68 13.66
CA THR A 91 -3.89 -11.76 12.95
C THR A 91 -4.06 -13.03 12.13
N ALA A 92 -3.04 -13.89 12.07
CA ALA A 92 -3.00 -15.13 11.29
C ALA A 92 -3.37 -14.96 9.81
N ARG A 93 -3.19 -13.75 9.23
CA ARG A 93 -3.47 -13.46 7.83
C ARG A 93 -2.27 -13.74 6.93
N ARG A 94 -1.05 -13.64 7.48
CA ARG A 94 0.20 -13.80 6.74
C ARG A 94 0.94 -15.08 7.11
N THR A 95 1.82 -15.51 6.23
CA THR A 95 2.55 -16.79 6.34
C THR A 95 3.59 -16.80 7.45
N GLY A 96 4.00 -15.63 7.95
CA GLY A 96 5.09 -15.49 8.93
C GLY A 96 6.48 -15.57 8.29
N ALA A 97 6.58 -15.73 6.96
CA ALA A 97 7.81 -15.82 6.19
C ALA A 97 8.41 -14.42 5.93
N ALA A 98 8.90 -13.78 6.98
CA ALA A 98 9.47 -12.44 6.88
C ALA A 98 10.74 -12.45 6.00
N PRO A 99 10.99 -11.37 5.22
CA PRO A 99 12.25 -11.22 4.50
C PRO A 99 13.43 -11.06 5.49
N GLU A 100 14.65 -11.16 4.98
CA GLU A 100 15.85 -10.88 5.78
C GLU A 100 15.77 -9.49 6.43
N ASP A 101 16.27 -9.33 7.65
CA ASP A 101 16.17 -8.09 8.41
C ASP A 101 16.74 -6.87 7.65
N SER A 102 17.84 -7.07 6.90
CA SER A 102 18.43 -6.04 6.02
C SER A 102 17.43 -5.53 4.99
N VAL A 103 16.69 -6.43 4.35
CA VAL A 103 15.71 -6.12 3.31
C VAL A 103 14.42 -5.59 3.92
N ALA A 104 13.99 -6.14 5.05
CA ALA A 104 12.85 -5.64 5.81
C ALA A 104 13.04 -4.16 6.21
N GLN A 105 14.25 -3.77 6.60
CA GLN A 105 14.57 -2.37 6.90
C GLN A 105 14.44 -1.45 5.69
N VAL A 106 14.82 -1.91 4.49
CA VAL A 106 14.63 -1.13 3.24
C VAL A 106 13.14 -0.89 2.97
N ILE A 107 12.29 -1.91 3.14
CA ILE A 107 10.84 -1.75 3.01
C ILE A 107 10.31 -0.77 4.07
N LEU A 108 10.69 -0.92 5.34
CA LEU A 108 10.21 -0.04 6.40
C LEU A 108 10.64 1.42 6.18
N LYS A 109 11.87 1.65 5.72
CA LYS A 109 12.36 2.98 5.39
C LYS A 109 11.56 3.60 4.24
N THR A 110 11.40 2.87 3.14
CA THR A 110 10.61 3.36 1.98
C THR A 110 9.14 3.60 2.35
N VAL A 111 8.57 2.81 3.26
CA VAL A 111 7.23 3.08 3.81
C VAL A 111 7.19 4.36 4.63
N SER A 112 8.16 4.61 5.52
CA SER A 112 8.21 5.86 6.27
C SER A 112 8.28 7.08 5.33
N GLU A 113 9.11 7.02 4.30
CA GLU A 113 9.22 8.07 3.27
C GLU A 113 7.90 8.25 2.50
N ALA A 114 7.22 7.15 2.14
CA ALA A 114 5.93 7.21 1.47
C ALA A 114 4.83 7.81 2.36
N LYS A 115 4.82 7.48 3.66
CA LYS A 115 3.89 8.07 4.63
C LYS A 115 4.14 9.57 4.82
N GLU A 116 5.40 9.98 4.90
CA GLU A 116 5.77 11.41 4.96
C GLU A 116 5.36 12.16 3.70
N SER A 117 5.49 11.55 2.51
CA SER A 117 5.05 12.15 1.24
C SER A 117 3.53 12.36 1.15
N THR A 118 2.77 11.64 1.97
CA THR A 118 1.31 11.68 2.01
C THR A 118 0.78 12.33 3.29
N SER A 119 1.65 12.73 4.23
CA SER A 119 1.22 13.26 5.52
C SER A 119 0.63 14.68 5.40
N ASN A 120 -0.24 15.04 6.34
CA ASN A 120 -0.79 16.39 6.41
C ASN A 120 0.29 17.42 6.83
N ASP A 121 1.43 16.98 7.37
CA ASP A 121 2.51 17.88 7.81
C ASP A 121 3.11 18.68 6.64
N LEU A 122 2.97 18.17 5.41
CA LEU A 122 3.36 18.90 4.20
C LEU A 122 2.61 20.22 4.05
N VAL A 123 1.36 20.29 4.52
CA VAL A 123 0.56 21.53 4.50
C VAL A 123 1.17 22.56 5.46
N SER A 124 1.53 22.13 6.67
CA SER A 124 2.22 22.99 7.66
C SER A 124 3.57 23.49 7.15
N LYS A 125 4.30 22.65 6.40
CA LYS A 125 5.58 23.00 5.76
C LYS A 125 5.41 23.83 4.47
N LYS A 126 4.17 24.09 4.03
CA LYS A 126 3.83 24.76 2.76
C LYS A 126 4.44 24.07 1.54
N THR A 127 4.62 22.75 1.61
CA THR A 127 5.14 21.95 0.51
C THR A 127 4.00 21.54 -0.42
N LEU A 128 4.20 21.73 -1.72
CA LEU A 128 3.23 21.37 -2.74
C LEU A 128 3.20 19.86 -2.96
N THR A 129 1.99 19.32 -3.11
CA THR A 129 1.80 17.92 -3.49
C THR A 129 1.69 17.83 -5.01
N THR A 130 2.77 17.36 -5.63
CA THR A 130 2.85 17.19 -7.09
C THR A 130 2.69 15.71 -7.45
N ARG A 131 2.14 15.43 -8.63
CA ARG A 131 2.04 14.07 -9.17
C ARG A 131 3.38 13.33 -9.17
N ALA A 132 4.45 14.02 -9.53
CA ALA A 132 5.80 13.46 -9.53
C ALA A 132 6.24 12.98 -8.13
N LEU A 133 5.93 13.72 -7.06
CA LEU A 133 6.28 13.33 -5.69
C LEU A 133 5.58 12.02 -5.30
N LEU A 134 4.29 11.92 -5.57
CA LEU A 134 3.50 10.72 -5.27
C LEU A 134 3.93 9.52 -6.13
N GLN A 135 4.23 9.76 -7.41
CA GLN A 135 4.70 8.70 -8.31
C GLN A 135 6.06 8.16 -7.85
N ASN A 136 7.00 9.03 -7.46
CA ASN A 136 8.29 8.62 -6.93
C ASN A 136 8.15 7.78 -5.65
N ALA A 137 7.22 8.13 -4.75
CA ALA A 137 6.94 7.34 -3.56
C ALA A 137 6.39 5.95 -3.91
N LEU A 138 5.48 5.88 -4.88
CA LEU A 138 4.91 4.61 -5.37
C LEU A 138 5.97 3.73 -6.03
N ASP A 139 6.83 4.31 -6.87
CA ASP A 139 7.91 3.61 -7.56
C ASP A 139 8.99 3.14 -6.57
N GLY A 140 9.28 3.92 -5.52
CA GLY A 140 10.15 3.53 -4.43
C GLY A 140 9.64 2.30 -3.68
N LEU A 141 8.34 2.27 -3.35
CA LEU A 141 7.70 1.10 -2.73
C LEU A 141 7.74 -0.13 -3.65
N LYS A 142 7.44 0.04 -4.95
CA LYS A 142 7.57 -1.05 -5.95
C LYS A 142 8.99 -1.61 -6.00
N GLY A 143 10.00 -0.74 -6.04
CA GLY A 143 11.40 -1.14 -6.06
C GLY A 143 11.80 -1.92 -4.80
N ALA A 144 11.39 -1.45 -3.62
CA ALA A 144 11.66 -2.14 -2.36
C ALA A 144 11.04 -3.54 -2.31
N ILE A 145 9.81 -3.69 -2.82
CA ILE A 145 9.13 -5.00 -2.90
C ILE A 145 9.83 -5.93 -3.89
N MET A 146 10.25 -5.41 -5.04
CA MET A 146 10.97 -6.19 -6.06
C MET A 146 12.32 -6.69 -5.55
N ILE A 147 13.01 -5.92 -4.71
CA ILE A 147 14.25 -6.35 -4.06
C ILE A 147 13.98 -7.51 -3.08
N ALA A 148 12.87 -7.44 -2.34
CA ALA A 148 12.53 -8.47 -1.36
C ALA A 148 11.98 -9.76 -1.97
N TYR A 149 11.25 -9.64 -3.08
CA TYR A 149 10.57 -10.75 -3.74
C TYR A 149 10.79 -10.65 -5.26
N PRO A 150 11.97 -11.03 -5.77
CA PRO A 150 12.29 -10.94 -7.20
C PRO A 150 11.40 -11.87 -8.06
N GLU A 151 10.99 -13.01 -7.50
CA GLU A 151 10.04 -13.96 -8.13
C GLU A 151 8.58 -13.47 -8.09
N GLY A 152 8.34 -12.33 -7.45
CA GLY A 152 7.02 -11.75 -7.28
C GLY A 152 6.27 -12.26 -6.05
N LEU A 153 5.14 -11.60 -5.78
CA LEU A 153 4.23 -11.96 -4.71
C LEU A 153 3.07 -12.83 -5.23
N PRO A 154 2.44 -13.66 -4.38
CA PRO A 154 1.24 -14.40 -4.77
C PRO A 154 0.12 -13.46 -5.26
N GLU A 155 -0.72 -13.95 -6.20
CA GLU A 155 -1.81 -13.15 -6.80
C GLU A 155 -2.88 -12.71 -5.79
N TYR A 156 -3.08 -13.49 -4.74
CA TYR A 156 -4.00 -13.18 -3.65
C TYR A 156 -3.39 -12.23 -2.60
N ASP A 157 -2.12 -11.84 -2.74
CA ASP A 157 -1.49 -10.91 -1.80
C ASP A 157 -2.01 -9.48 -2.03
N PRO A 158 -2.46 -8.77 -0.96
CA PRO A 158 -3.02 -7.44 -1.09
C PRO A 158 -2.00 -6.42 -1.60
N VAL A 159 -0.69 -6.61 -1.35
CA VAL A 159 0.34 -5.71 -1.90
C VAL A 159 0.35 -5.83 -3.42
N ARG A 160 0.31 -7.05 -3.96
CA ARG A 160 0.25 -7.27 -5.42
C ARG A 160 -1.04 -6.71 -6.02
N GLN A 161 -2.18 -6.97 -5.39
CA GLN A 161 -3.47 -6.46 -5.85
C GLN A 161 -3.54 -4.93 -5.90
N ILE A 162 -2.90 -4.25 -4.94
CA ILE A 162 -2.80 -2.78 -4.96
C ILE A 162 -1.88 -2.33 -6.11
N LEU A 163 -0.76 -3.01 -6.35
CA LEU A 163 0.16 -2.64 -7.44
C LEU A 163 -0.47 -2.82 -8.83
N ASP A 164 -1.22 -3.91 -9.02
CA ASP A 164 -1.88 -4.30 -10.27
C ASP A 164 -3.25 -3.62 -10.46
N ASP A 165 -3.69 -2.78 -9.51
CA ASP A 165 -5.01 -2.12 -9.52
C ASP A 165 -6.21 -3.09 -9.55
N THR A 166 -6.03 -4.33 -9.09
CA THR A 166 -7.06 -5.37 -9.01
C THR A 166 -7.72 -5.48 -7.64
N GLU A 167 -7.42 -4.57 -6.72
CA GLU A 167 -7.98 -4.57 -5.37
C GLU A 167 -9.51 -4.38 -5.37
N VAL A 168 -10.22 -5.22 -4.62
CA VAL A 168 -11.66 -5.06 -4.39
C VAL A 168 -11.86 -4.04 -3.27
N LEU A 169 -12.26 -2.84 -3.66
CA LEU A 169 -12.40 -1.72 -2.71
C LEU A 169 -13.79 -1.62 -2.06
N GLU A 170 -14.71 -2.53 -2.37
CA GLU A 170 -16.05 -2.52 -1.80
C GLU A 170 -16.03 -2.79 -0.29
N GLY A 171 -16.60 -1.87 0.50
CA GLY A 171 -16.73 -2.01 1.96
C GLY A 171 -15.52 -1.56 2.79
N ALA A 172 -14.38 -1.22 2.18
CA ALA A 172 -13.22 -0.71 2.92
C ALA A 172 -13.35 0.79 3.29
N VAL A 173 -12.85 1.18 4.47
CA VAL A 173 -12.78 2.60 4.89
C VAL A 173 -11.83 3.36 3.95
N GLY A 174 -12.39 4.25 3.12
CA GLY A 174 -11.64 4.92 2.04
C GLY A 174 -11.51 4.11 0.74
N GLY A 175 -12.29 3.03 0.59
CA GLY A 175 -12.30 2.18 -0.61
C GLY A 175 -12.99 2.81 -1.82
N ARG A 176 -13.90 3.76 -1.63
CA ARG A 176 -14.46 4.46 -2.80
C ARG A 176 -13.41 5.40 -3.40
N MET A 177 -12.94 5.08 -4.60
CA MET A 177 -12.19 6.04 -5.41
C MET A 177 -13.02 7.32 -5.53
N CYS A 178 -12.35 8.46 -5.47
CA CYS A 178 -13.01 9.71 -5.75
C CYS A 178 -13.37 9.76 -7.24
N THR A 179 -14.65 9.98 -7.54
CA THR A 179 -15.18 10.11 -8.90
C THR A 179 -15.71 11.52 -9.11
N ILE A 180 -15.58 12.04 -10.32
CA ILE A 180 -16.23 13.28 -10.75
C ILE A 180 -17.53 12.85 -11.43
N THR A 181 -18.66 13.13 -10.79
CA THR A 181 -20.01 12.99 -11.37
C THR A 181 -20.42 14.28 -12.04
#